data_AF-A0A6A3S079-F1
#
_entry.id   AF-A0A6A3S079-F1
#
_cell.length_a   1.000
_cell.length_b   1.000
_cell.length_c   1.000
_cell.angle_alpha   90.00
_cell.angle_beta   90.00
_cell.angle_gamma   90.00
#
_symmetry.space_group_name_H-M   'P 1'
#
loop_
_entity.id
_entity.type
_entity.pdbx_description
1 polymer ?
#
loop_
_entity_poly.entity_id
_entity_poly.type
_entity_poly.pdbx_seq_one_letter_code
_entity_poly.pdbx_strand_id
1 'polypeptide(L)'
;MHPWLAPNVSCAVVKYNCYREGVSSPPFEALDLLERESVRSLMFLHCSEFVMPPILHEFSYVMGIELWNTTLVRWGEEAALSAEFHPRMIYMMFAFVNLTSLRVGILSPPLPEQLIDLEFIHTNLTTLPDEVEEAWINVQLVYMEHSQLKQFQSV
;
A
#
# COMPACT_ATOMS: atom_id res chain seq x y z
N MET A 1 10.45 19.17 -2.82
CA MET A 1 11.01 20.41 -3.41
C MET A 1 9.83 21.21 -3.95
N HIS A 2 9.83 22.53 -3.84
CA HIS A 2 8.79 23.34 -4.45
C HIS A 2 9.39 24.01 -5.69
N PRO A 3 9.12 23.51 -6.91
CA PRO A 3 9.56 24.21 -8.11
C PRO A 3 8.98 25.63 -8.09
N TRP A 4 9.76 26.59 -8.55
CA TRP A 4 9.31 27.98 -8.60
C TRP A 4 8.09 28.04 -9.53
N LEU A 5 6.98 28.61 -9.04
CA LEU A 5 5.69 28.78 -9.73
C LEU A 5 4.80 27.52 -9.87
N ALA A 6 5.17 26.37 -9.31
CA ALA A 6 4.26 25.21 -9.28
C ALA A 6 3.18 25.41 -8.19
N PRO A 7 1.89 25.10 -8.45
CA PRO A 7 0.85 25.16 -7.42
C PRO A 7 0.94 24.02 -6.40
N ASN A 8 1.56 22.90 -6.79
CA ASN A 8 1.65 21.67 -6.01
C ASN A 8 3.10 21.35 -5.61
N VAL A 9 3.24 20.51 -4.58
CA VAL A 9 4.53 20.07 -4.07
C VAL A 9 5.02 18.85 -4.86
N SER A 10 6.21 18.95 -5.46
CA SER A 10 6.86 17.82 -6.13
C SER A 10 7.70 17.01 -5.14
N CYS A 11 7.28 15.76 -4.89
CA CYS A 11 7.92 14.83 -3.96
C CYS A 11 7.97 13.43 -4.57
N ALA A 12 9.17 12.93 -4.86
CA ALA A 12 9.34 11.56 -5.35
C ALA A 12 9.03 10.50 -4.27
N VAL A 13 9.41 10.78 -3.02
CA VAL A 13 9.14 9.89 -1.88
C VAL A 13 8.38 10.68 -0.83
N VAL A 14 7.24 10.16 -0.43
CA VAL A 14 6.35 10.80 0.54
C VAL A 14 6.28 9.92 1.77
N LYS A 15 6.55 10.52 2.94
CA LYS A 15 6.41 9.85 4.23
C LYS A 15 5.32 10.54 5.02
N TYR A 16 4.23 9.83 5.27
CA TYR A 16 3.16 10.30 6.13
C TYR A 16 3.27 9.60 7.49
N ASN A 17 3.50 10.35 8.56
CA ASN A 17 3.73 9.80 9.89
C ASN A 17 2.61 10.22 10.84
N CYS A 18 1.64 9.33 11.06
CA CYS A 18 0.45 9.59 11.88
C CYS A 18 0.82 10.02 13.31
N TYR A 19 1.85 9.40 13.91
CA TYR A 19 2.33 9.77 15.23
C TYR A 19 2.85 11.22 15.28
N ARG A 20 3.56 11.68 14.25
CA ARG A 20 4.05 13.08 14.18
C ARG A 20 2.93 14.07 13.93
N GLU A 21 1.94 13.69 13.13
CA GLU A 21 0.78 14.53 12.83
C GLU A 21 -0.29 14.50 13.96
N GLY A 22 -0.13 13.64 14.97
CA GLY A 22 -1.06 13.54 16.10
C GLY A 22 -2.42 12.93 15.75
N VAL A 23 -2.47 12.10 14.70
CA VAL A 23 -3.67 11.43 14.19
C VAL A 23 -3.51 9.92 14.21
N SER A 24 -4.60 9.15 14.16
CA SER A 24 -4.54 7.67 14.10
C SER A 24 -4.45 7.12 12.68
N SER A 25 -4.87 7.91 11.69
CA SER A 25 -4.85 7.62 10.25
C SER A 25 -4.66 8.93 9.47
N PRO A 26 -4.11 8.90 8.24
CA PRO A 26 -4.09 10.09 7.40
C PRO A 26 -5.52 10.59 7.18
N PRO A 27 -5.78 11.90 7.35
CA PRO A 27 -7.06 12.48 6.97
C PRO A 27 -7.24 12.41 5.45
N PHE A 28 -8.45 12.66 4.96
CA PHE A 28 -8.79 12.48 3.55
C PHE A 28 -7.93 13.38 2.64
N GLU A 29 -7.61 14.58 3.13
CA GLU A 29 -6.90 15.65 2.41
C GLU A 29 -5.37 15.53 2.51
N ALA A 30 -4.85 14.49 3.21
CA ALA A 30 -3.44 14.36 3.58
C ALA A 30 -2.46 14.45 2.40
N LEU A 31 -2.90 14.08 1.21
CA LEU A 31 -2.09 13.95 0.01
C LEU A 31 -2.49 14.95 -1.09
N ASP A 32 -3.45 15.84 -0.83
CA ASP A 32 -4.08 16.69 -1.85
C ASP A 32 -3.09 17.65 -2.52
N LEU A 33 -2.11 18.15 -1.77
CA LEU A 33 -1.12 19.12 -2.25
C LEU A 33 0.02 18.49 -3.06
N LEU A 34 0.05 17.16 -3.19
CA LEU A 34 1.13 16.46 -3.87
C LEU A 34 0.92 16.44 -5.38
N GLU A 35 1.96 16.75 -6.13
CA GLU A 35 1.91 16.63 -7.58
C GLU A 35 1.83 15.14 -7.97
N ARG A 36 0.70 14.74 -8.57
CA ARG A 36 0.32 13.33 -8.79
C ARG A 36 1.35 12.56 -9.60
N GLU A 37 1.87 13.20 -10.65
CA GLU A 37 2.86 12.59 -11.54
C GLU A 37 4.28 12.57 -10.95
N SER A 38 4.50 13.22 -9.81
CA SER A 38 5.83 13.29 -9.17
C SER A 38 6.05 12.18 -8.15
N VAL A 39 4.98 11.66 -7.53
CA VAL A 39 5.07 10.65 -6.48
C VAL A 39 5.51 9.32 -7.08
N ARG A 40 6.54 8.71 -6.49
CA ARG A 40 7.09 7.39 -6.85
C ARG A 40 6.95 6.40 -5.71
N SER A 41 7.01 6.84 -4.47
CA SER A 41 6.82 6.00 -3.29
C SER A 41 6.00 6.71 -2.21
N LEU A 42 5.04 5.97 -1.64
CA LEU A 42 4.21 6.39 -0.53
C LEU A 42 4.52 5.51 0.69
N MET A 43 4.89 6.12 1.81
CA MET A 43 5.17 5.40 3.06
C MET A 43 4.25 5.93 4.16
N PHE A 44 3.46 5.04 4.77
CA PHE A 44 2.60 5.36 5.90
C PHE A 44 3.18 4.76 7.17
N LEU A 45 3.46 5.62 8.16
CA LEU A 45 4.24 5.29 9.34
C LEU A 45 3.41 5.52 10.61
N HIS A 46 3.44 4.56 11.54
CA HIS A 46 2.94 4.74 12.91
C HIS A 46 1.46 5.11 13.01
N CYS A 47 0.62 4.52 12.16
CA CYS A 47 -0.82 4.76 12.12
C CYS A 47 -1.56 3.65 12.87
N SER A 48 -2.17 3.97 14.02
CA SER A 48 -2.82 3.00 14.91
C SER A 48 -4.19 2.53 14.42
N GLU A 49 -4.80 3.22 13.46
CA GLU A 49 -6.09 2.88 12.86
C GLU A 49 -6.08 3.15 11.35
N PHE A 50 -5.03 2.66 10.67
CA PHE A 50 -4.76 3.00 9.28
C PHE A 50 -5.88 2.58 8.33
N VAL A 51 -6.34 3.55 7.55
CA VAL A 51 -7.26 3.39 6.44
C VAL A 51 -6.56 3.88 5.17
N MET A 52 -6.55 3.05 4.13
CA MET A 52 -5.93 3.44 2.86
C MET A 52 -6.69 4.64 2.24
N PRO A 53 -6.00 5.75 1.90
CA PRO A 53 -6.65 6.92 1.31
C PRO A 53 -7.17 6.66 -0.12
N PRO A 54 -8.43 7.04 -0.46
CA PRO A 54 -8.99 6.85 -1.81
C PRO A 54 -8.25 7.61 -2.92
N ILE A 55 -7.63 8.74 -2.57
CA ILE A 55 -6.75 9.52 -3.46
C ILE A 55 -5.58 8.69 -4.03
N LEU A 56 -5.32 7.49 -3.50
CA LEU A 56 -4.34 6.56 -4.05
C LEU A 56 -4.52 6.34 -5.57
N HIS A 57 -5.76 6.26 -6.05
CA HIS A 57 -6.09 6.07 -7.47
C HIS A 57 -5.60 7.22 -8.38
N GLU A 58 -5.32 8.40 -7.81
CA GLU A 58 -4.81 9.54 -8.57
C GLU A 58 -3.29 9.47 -8.80
N PHE A 59 -2.56 8.59 -8.11
CA PHE A 59 -1.09 8.50 -8.17
C PHE A 59 -0.60 7.44 -9.17
N SER A 60 -0.88 7.64 -10.46
CA SER A 60 -0.56 6.66 -11.53
C SER A 60 0.93 6.36 -11.75
N TYR A 61 1.81 7.19 -11.21
CA TYR A 61 3.26 7.00 -11.27
C TYR A 61 3.86 6.39 -9.99
N VAL A 62 3.04 6.01 -9.01
CA VAL A 62 3.52 5.31 -7.83
C VAL A 62 4.12 3.96 -8.24
N MET A 63 5.33 3.72 -7.77
CA MET A 63 6.10 2.49 -8.00
C MET A 63 6.09 1.59 -6.77
N GLY A 64 5.90 2.16 -5.58
CA GLY A 64 5.89 1.38 -4.35
C GLY A 64 5.08 2.02 -3.24
N ILE A 65 4.51 1.17 -2.39
CA ILE A 65 3.79 1.59 -1.19
C ILE A 65 4.33 0.78 -0.01
N GLU A 66 4.57 1.46 1.10
CA GLU A 66 5.10 0.86 2.32
C GLU A 66 4.22 1.22 3.51
N LEU A 67 3.80 0.20 4.25
CA LEU A 67 3.15 0.34 5.55
C LEU A 67 4.15 -0.07 6.62
N TRP A 68 4.47 0.85 7.54
CA TRP A 68 5.44 0.61 8.60
C TRP A 68 4.83 0.89 9.97
N ASN A 69 4.77 -0.15 10.81
CA ASN A 69 4.24 -0.08 12.16
C ASN A 69 2.82 0.51 12.18
N THR A 70 1.89 -0.16 11.50
CA THR A 70 0.50 0.30 11.35
C THR A 70 -0.48 -0.80 11.75
N THR A 71 -1.65 -0.42 12.25
CA THR A 71 -2.81 -1.33 12.31
C THR A 71 -3.70 -1.06 11.13
N LEU A 72 -3.74 -1.98 10.15
CA LEU A 72 -4.53 -1.84 8.93
C LEU A 72 -6.00 -2.16 9.21
N VAL A 73 -6.83 -1.14 9.35
CA VAL A 73 -8.26 -1.26 9.67
C VAL A 73 -9.10 -1.47 8.42
N ARG A 74 -8.85 -0.67 7.36
CA ARG A 74 -9.66 -0.71 6.13
C ARG A 74 -8.83 -0.40 4.88
N TRP A 75 -9.08 -1.17 3.83
CA TRP A 75 -8.58 -0.93 2.48
C TRP A 75 -9.56 -1.58 1.50
N GLY A 76 -10.52 -0.76 1.05
CA GLY A 76 -11.61 -1.18 0.17
C GLY A 76 -11.34 -0.91 -1.30
N GLU A 77 -12.35 -1.14 -2.13
CA GLU A 77 -12.32 -0.95 -3.59
C GLU A 77 -12.01 0.49 -3.99
N GLU A 78 -12.45 1.47 -3.19
CA GLU A 78 -12.23 2.89 -3.43
C GLU A 78 -10.76 3.32 -3.39
N ALA A 79 -9.88 2.44 -2.91
CA ALA A 79 -8.44 2.64 -2.88
C ALA A 79 -7.69 1.37 -3.32
N ALA A 80 -8.36 0.44 -4.03
CA ALA A 80 -7.75 -0.82 -4.42
C ALA A 80 -6.64 -0.62 -5.45
N LEU A 81 -5.59 -1.44 -5.38
CA LEU A 81 -4.60 -1.52 -6.44
C LEU A 81 -5.26 -2.09 -7.69
N SER A 82 -5.00 -1.46 -8.82
CA SER A 82 -5.50 -1.89 -10.12
C SER A 82 -4.53 -1.52 -11.23
N ALA A 83 -4.54 -2.30 -12.32
CA ALA A 83 -3.77 -2.03 -13.53
C ALA A 83 -4.15 -0.68 -14.18
N GLU A 84 -5.41 -0.26 -14.05
CA GLU A 84 -5.88 1.03 -14.57
C GLU A 84 -5.24 2.20 -13.82
N PHE A 85 -5.29 2.18 -12.49
CA PHE A 85 -4.89 3.32 -11.67
C PHE A 85 -3.41 3.33 -11.31
N HIS A 86 -2.73 2.18 -11.30
CA HIS A 86 -1.33 2.08 -10.85
C HIS A 86 -0.44 1.32 -11.83
N PRO A 87 -0.38 1.72 -13.12
CA PRO A 87 0.34 0.97 -14.17
C PRO A 87 1.87 0.89 -13.96
N ARG A 88 2.41 1.66 -13.02
CA ARG A 88 3.85 1.73 -12.69
C ARG A 88 4.21 1.03 -11.39
N MET A 89 3.25 0.46 -10.67
CA MET A 89 3.49 -0.12 -9.36
C MET A 89 4.30 -1.41 -9.49
N ILE A 90 5.37 -1.52 -8.70
CA ILE A 90 6.36 -2.60 -8.73
C ILE A 90 6.29 -3.44 -7.45
N TYR A 91 6.15 -2.80 -6.29
CA TYR A 91 6.18 -3.49 -5.01
C TYR A 91 5.19 -2.95 -3.98
N MET A 92 4.85 -3.78 -3.01
CA MET A 92 4.13 -3.40 -1.79
C MET A 92 4.82 -4.06 -0.59
N MET A 93 5.09 -3.28 0.46
CA MET A 93 5.68 -3.78 1.70
C MET A 93 4.78 -3.52 2.91
N PHE A 94 4.59 -4.57 3.71
CA PHE A 94 3.92 -4.56 5.00
C PHE A 94 4.94 -4.92 6.09
N ALA A 95 5.51 -3.92 6.76
CA ALA A 95 6.47 -4.11 7.84
C ALA A 95 5.86 -3.73 9.20
N PHE A 96 5.87 -4.66 10.16
CA PHE A 96 5.25 -4.47 11.49
C PHE A 96 3.77 -4.09 11.39
N VAL A 97 3.04 -4.72 10.46
CA VAL A 97 1.63 -4.42 10.20
C VAL A 97 0.72 -5.39 10.94
N ASN A 98 -0.19 -4.84 11.75
CA ASN A 98 -1.27 -5.59 12.34
C ASN A 98 -2.48 -5.62 11.38
N LEU A 99 -2.83 -6.83 10.92
CA LEU A 99 -3.98 -7.10 10.08
C LEU A 99 -4.56 -8.47 10.41
N THR A 100 -5.89 -8.60 10.41
CA THR A 100 -6.58 -9.86 10.66
C THR A 100 -6.58 -10.78 9.43
N SER A 101 -6.68 -10.18 8.25
CA SER A 101 -6.70 -10.84 6.95
C SER A 101 -6.16 -9.88 5.90
N LEU A 102 -5.77 -10.41 4.74
CA LEU A 102 -5.56 -9.58 3.55
C LEU A 102 -6.83 -8.78 3.25
N ARG A 103 -6.64 -7.57 2.74
CA ARG A 103 -7.72 -6.62 2.45
C ARG A 103 -8.04 -6.63 0.96
N VAL A 104 -9.28 -6.28 0.64
CA VAL A 104 -9.81 -6.21 -0.74
C VAL A 104 -8.86 -5.43 -1.65
N GLY A 105 -8.30 -4.33 -1.18
CA GLY A 105 -7.46 -3.49 -2.02
C GLY A 105 -6.15 -4.10 -2.54
N ILE A 106 -5.74 -5.28 -2.08
CA ILE A 106 -4.62 -6.05 -2.66
C ILE A 106 -5.05 -7.42 -3.19
N LEU A 107 -6.36 -7.65 -3.29
CA LEU A 107 -6.97 -8.90 -3.78
C LEU A 107 -7.90 -8.67 -4.97
N SER A 108 -8.27 -7.43 -5.29
CA SER A 108 -9.16 -7.11 -6.40
C SER A 108 -8.44 -7.13 -7.76
N PRO A 109 -8.60 -8.17 -8.60
CA PRO A 109 -8.03 -8.18 -9.93
C PRO A 109 -8.75 -7.15 -10.85
N PRO A 110 -8.09 -6.66 -11.92
CA PRO A 110 -6.69 -6.93 -12.26
C PRO A 110 -5.74 -6.05 -11.44
N LEU A 111 -4.81 -6.68 -10.71
CA LEU A 111 -3.70 -5.97 -10.07
C LEU A 111 -2.75 -5.38 -11.13
N PRO A 112 -1.91 -4.38 -10.76
CA PRO A 112 -0.93 -3.82 -11.67
C PRO A 112 -0.05 -4.87 -12.33
N GLU A 113 0.10 -4.80 -13.65
CA GLU A 113 0.90 -5.76 -14.43
C GLU A 113 2.38 -5.78 -14.02
N GLN A 114 2.89 -4.67 -13.49
CA GLN A 114 4.28 -4.52 -13.05
C GLN A 114 4.48 -4.89 -11.57
N LEU A 115 3.42 -5.24 -10.84
CA LEU A 115 3.52 -5.62 -9.43
C LEU A 115 4.14 -7.01 -9.34
N ILE A 116 5.44 -7.05 -9.07
CA ILE A 116 6.23 -8.28 -9.04
C ILE A 116 6.66 -8.68 -7.63
N ASP A 117 6.51 -7.79 -6.65
CA ASP A 117 7.05 -7.97 -5.30
C ASP A 117 6.05 -7.62 -4.20
N LEU A 118 5.77 -8.58 -3.33
CA LEU A 118 4.91 -8.43 -2.16
C LEU A 118 5.65 -8.90 -0.91
N GLU A 119 5.88 -7.98 0.02
CA GLU A 119 6.64 -8.26 1.24
C GLU A 119 5.78 -8.12 2.49
N PHE A 120 5.82 -9.13 3.36
CA PHE A 120 5.14 -9.18 4.65
C PHE A 120 6.14 -9.53 5.75
N ILE A 121 6.59 -8.51 6.47
CA ILE A 121 7.64 -8.59 7.50
C ILE A 121 7.01 -8.28 8.86
N HIS A 122 7.13 -9.21 9.81
CA HIS A 122 6.57 -9.05 11.16
C HIS A 122 5.06 -8.70 11.16
N THR A 123 4.25 -9.52 10.49
CA THR A 123 2.79 -9.30 10.42
C THR A 123 2.00 -10.30 11.25
N ASN A 124 0.74 -9.97 11.51
CA ASN A 124 -0.17 -10.80 12.30
C ASN A 124 -0.91 -11.82 11.43
N LEU A 125 -0.60 -11.89 10.13
CA LEU A 125 -1.32 -12.69 9.16
C LEU A 125 -1.15 -14.18 9.47
N THR A 126 -2.27 -14.88 9.62
CA THR A 126 -2.27 -16.31 9.98
C THR A 126 -2.50 -17.27 8.82
N THR A 127 -3.11 -16.77 7.75
CA THR A 127 -3.50 -17.53 6.56
C THR A 127 -3.50 -16.62 5.35
N LEU A 128 -3.30 -17.20 4.17
CA LEU A 128 -3.59 -16.56 2.89
C LEU A 128 -4.95 -17.08 2.37
N PRO A 129 -5.81 -16.19 1.84
CA PRO A 129 -7.08 -16.57 1.26
C PRO A 129 -6.89 -17.13 -0.16
N ASP A 130 -7.81 -17.99 -0.63
CA ASP A 130 -7.71 -18.73 -1.90
C ASP A 130 -7.59 -17.78 -3.11
N GLU A 131 -8.20 -16.60 -3.02
CA GLU A 131 -8.21 -15.56 -4.07
C GLU A 131 -6.81 -15.06 -4.44
N VAL A 132 -5.80 -15.29 -3.57
CA VAL A 132 -4.41 -14.96 -3.86
C VAL A 132 -3.90 -15.64 -5.13
N GLU A 133 -4.35 -16.88 -5.43
CA GLU A 133 -3.88 -17.63 -6.60
C GLU A 133 -4.16 -16.87 -7.91
N GLU A 134 -5.36 -16.33 -8.05
CA GLU A 134 -5.75 -15.54 -9.22
C GLU A 134 -5.25 -14.09 -9.12
N ALA A 135 -5.42 -13.45 -7.96
CA ALA A 135 -5.11 -12.03 -7.81
C ALA A 135 -3.62 -11.74 -8.00
N TRP A 136 -2.75 -12.63 -7.53
CA TRP A 136 -1.29 -12.44 -7.52
C TRP A 136 -0.58 -13.19 -8.66
N ILE A 137 -1.29 -13.55 -9.72
CA ILE A 137 -0.76 -14.37 -10.83
C ILE A 137 0.51 -13.81 -11.49
N ASN A 138 0.72 -12.49 -11.44
CA ASN A 138 1.91 -11.82 -12.00
C ASN A 138 3.00 -11.52 -10.97
N VAL A 139 2.75 -11.77 -9.68
CA VAL A 139 3.71 -11.54 -8.59
C VAL A 139 4.80 -12.60 -8.64
N GLN A 140 6.06 -12.17 -8.70
CA GLN A 140 7.22 -13.06 -8.85
C GLN A 140 7.88 -13.37 -7.50
N LEU A 141 7.81 -12.43 -6.56
CA LEU A 141 8.35 -12.55 -5.22
C LEU A 141 7.24 -12.28 -4.20
N VAL A 142 7.01 -13.26 -3.34
CA VAL A 142 6.23 -13.10 -2.12
C VAL A 142 7.17 -13.38 -0.96
N TYR A 143 7.62 -12.32 -0.30
CA TYR A 143 8.51 -12.41 0.86
C TYR A 143 7.69 -12.39 2.14
N MET A 144 7.77 -13.45 2.95
CA MET A 144 7.03 -13.56 4.21
C MET A 144 7.98 -13.92 5.34
N GLU A 145 8.26 -12.96 6.22
CA GLU A 145 9.17 -13.11 7.34
C GLU A 145 8.48 -12.76 8.65
N HIS A 146 8.65 -13.59 9.67
CA HIS A 146 8.10 -13.37 11.01
C HIS A 146 6.58 -13.07 11.04
N SER A 147 5.84 -13.59 10.05
CA SER A 147 4.37 -13.60 10.04
C SER A 147 3.84 -14.82 10.81
N GLN A 148 2.60 -14.77 11.31
CA GLN A 148 2.01 -15.87 12.09
C GLN A 148 1.34 -16.96 11.23
N LEU A 149 1.84 -17.17 10.01
CA LEU A 149 1.26 -18.10 9.06
C LEU A 149 1.29 -19.52 9.61
N LYS A 150 0.11 -20.14 9.66
CA LYS A 150 -0.03 -21.52 10.16
C LYS A 150 0.07 -22.53 9.03
N GLN A 151 -0.36 -22.14 7.84
CA GLN A 151 -0.42 -22.99 6.66
C GLN A 151 -0.13 -22.10 5.44
N PHE A 152 0.73 -22.60 4.56
CA PHE A 152 0.77 -22.14 3.18
C PHE A 152 -0.17 -23.05 2.41
N GLN A 153 -1.09 -22.48 1.62
CA GLN A 153 -1.95 -23.32 0.80
C GLN A 153 -1.08 -24.06 -0.20
N SER A 154 -1.07 -25.39 -0.10
CA SER A 154 -0.39 -26.26 -1.05
C SER A 154 -1.22 -26.32 -2.32
N VAL A 155 -0.61 -25.90 -3.43
CA VAL A 155 -1.07 -26.17 -4.80
C VAL A 155 -1.23 -27.67 -5.01
#